data_AF-A0AA88L6N8-F1
#
_entry.id   AF-A0AA88L6N8-F1
#
_cell.length_a   1.000
_cell.length_b   1.000
_cell.length_c   1.000
_cell.angle_alpha   90.00
_cell.angle_beta   90.00
_cell.angle_gamma   90.00
#
_symmetry.space_group_name_H-M   'P 1'
#
loop_
_entity.id
_entity.type
_entity.pdbx_description
1 polymer ?
#
loop_
_entity_poly.entity_id
_entity_poly.type
_entity_poly.pdbx_seq_one_letter_code
_entity_poly.pdbx_strand_id
1 'polypeptide(L)'
;MQISNCLKNGNKALEDLFKAIETEAAESVASCLSKEREKEILENRQYVKALLKTTALLGRQGLAFRGHDEGESSANQGNFVETVHLLTDINPDLMKNSRKAYGHYMSHEYQNDYIEVIGNEIKSSITKEIREAKSNRVLSVLCS
;
A
#
# COMPACT_ATOMS: atom_id res chain seq x y z
N MET A 1 -1.03 -51.19 5.74
CA MET A 1 -0.94 -49.93 6.52
C MET A 1 -1.35 -48.68 5.75
N GLN A 2 -1.07 -48.55 4.44
CA GLN A 2 -1.35 -47.31 3.68
C GLN A 2 -2.85 -46.98 3.47
N ILE A 3 -3.70 -47.99 3.21
CA ILE A 3 -5.14 -47.77 2.92
C ILE A 3 -5.90 -47.19 4.12
N SER A 4 -5.60 -47.65 5.34
CA SER A 4 -6.24 -47.14 6.57
C SER A 4 -5.89 -45.68 6.84
N ASN A 5 -4.65 -45.26 6.54
CA ASN A 5 -4.25 -43.85 6.67
C ASN A 5 -4.91 -42.97 5.61
N CYS A 6 -5.04 -43.43 4.37
CA CYS A 6 -5.79 -42.71 3.33
C CYS A 6 -7.26 -42.49 3.72
N LEU A 7 -7.94 -43.50 4.27
CA LEU A 7 -9.32 -43.38 4.73
C LEU A 7 -9.47 -42.42 5.93
N LYS A 8 -8.55 -42.48 6.89
CA LYS A 8 -8.52 -41.54 8.03
C LYS A 8 -8.28 -40.10 7.59
N ASN A 9 -7.37 -39.89 6.64
CA ASN A 9 -7.07 -38.57 6.10
C ASN A 9 -8.25 -38.03 5.27
N GLY A 10 -8.91 -38.88 4.49
CA GLY A 10 -10.12 -38.53 3.75
C GLY A 10 -11.27 -38.11 4.66
N ASN A 11 -11.53 -38.88 5.72
CA ASN A 11 -12.57 -38.52 6.70
C ASN A 11 -12.24 -37.21 7.44
N LYS A 12 -10.97 -36.98 7.78
CA LYS A 12 -10.57 -35.71 8.39
C LYS A 12 -10.79 -34.52 7.46
N ALA A 13 -10.45 -34.65 6.18
CA ALA A 13 -10.71 -33.61 5.19
C ALA A 13 -12.22 -33.34 5.01
N LEU A 14 -13.05 -34.37 5.14
CA LEU A 14 -14.51 -34.27 5.03
C LEU A 14 -15.11 -33.55 6.25
N GLU A 15 -14.63 -33.86 7.45
CA GLU A 15 -14.98 -33.16 8.69
C GLU A 15 -14.54 -31.69 8.68
N ASP A 16 -13.31 -31.42 8.21
CA ASP A 16 -12.80 -30.06 8.07
C ASP A 16 -13.63 -29.25 7.06
N LEU A 17 -14.09 -29.87 5.97
CA LEU A 17 -15.00 -29.28 4.98
C LEU A 17 -16.40 -29.01 5.55
N PHE A 18 -16.99 -29.94 6.30
CA PHE A 18 -18.29 -29.74 6.95
C PHE A 18 -18.24 -28.58 7.96
N LYS A 19 -17.18 -28.52 8.75
CA LYS A 19 -16.98 -27.48 9.75
C LYS A 19 -16.80 -26.09 9.13
N ALA A 20 -16.12 -26.01 7.98
CA ALA A 20 -15.98 -24.76 7.22
C ALA A 20 -17.33 -24.24 6.70
N ILE A 21 -18.19 -25.11 6.18
CA ILE A 21 -19.54 -24.77 5.70
C ILE A 21 -20.43 -24.29 6.86
N GLU A 22 -20.34 -24.92 8.03
CA GLU A 22 -21.08 -24.47 9.23
C GLU A 22 -20.62 -23.10 9.71
N THR A 23 -19.31 -22.80 9.65
CA THR A 23 -18.80 -21.47 10.01
C THR A 23 -19.23 -20.37 9.03
N GLU A 24 -19.32 -20.66 7.73
CA GLU A 24 -19.85 -19.72 6.74
C GLU A 24 -21.36 -19.46 6.93
N ALA A 25 -22.12 -20.47 7.36
CA ALA A 25 -23.55 -20.33 7.68
C ALA A 25 -23.81 -19.62 9.03
N ALA A 26 -22.83 -19.63 9.94
CA ALA A 26 -22.95 -19.03 11.28
C ALA A 26 -22.46 -17.58 11.36
N GLU A 27 -21.84 -17.05 10.30
CA GLU A 27 -21.41 -15.66 10.28
C GLU A 27 -22.58 -14.72 10.01
N SER A 28 -22.77 -13.75 10.91
CA SER A 28 -23.75 -12.69 10.72
C SER A 28 -23.40 -11.88 9.48
N VAL A 29 -24.41 -11.37 8.77
CA VAL A 29 -24.22 -10.41 7.67
C VAL A 29 -23.33 -9.23 8.12
N ALA A 30 -23.44 -8.83 9.39
CA ALA A 30 -22.58 -7.80 9.98
C ALA A 30 -21.09 -8.19 10.01
N SER A 31 -20.75 -9.45 10.31
CA SER A 31 -19.34 -9.90 10.32
C SER A 31 -18.79 -10.07 8.91
N CYS A 32 -19.62 -10.48 7.95
CA CYS A 32 -19.20 -10.54 6.55
C CYS A 32 -18.90 -9.14 5.99
N LEU A 33 -19.77 -8.16 6.28
CA LEU A 33 -19.56 -6.77 5.89
C LEU A 33 -18.32 -6.15 6.54
N SER A 34 -18.05 -6.46 7.81
CA SER A 34 -16.85 -5.93 8.48
C SER A 34 -15.57 -6.50 7.85
N LYS A 35 -15.55 -7.80 7.53
CA LYS A 35 -14.39 -8.44 6.87
C LYS A 35 -14.10 -7.85 5.49
N GLU A 36 -15.12 -7.64 4.67
CA GLU A 36 -14.91 -7.05 3.33
C GLU A 36 -14.42 -5.60 3.44
N ARG A 37 -14.94 -4.83 4.40
CA ARG A 37 -14.45 -3.47 4.68
C ARG A 37 -12.99 -3.45 5.12
N GLU A 38 -12.58 -4.37 5.98
CA GLU A 38 -11.18 -4.47 6.43
C GLU A 38 -10.24 -4.77 5.25
N LYS A 39 -10.67 -5.65 4.35
CA LYS A 39 -9.94 -5.97 3.12
C LYS A 39 -9.81 -4.75 2.21
N GLU A 40 -10.90 -4.01 1.98
CA GLU A 40 -10.88 -2.78 1.20
C GLU A 40 -9.94 -1.72 1.81
N ILE A 41 -9.95 -1.56 3.15
CA ILE A 41 -9.02 -0.65 3.84
C ILE A 41 -7.57 -1.09 3.63
N LEU A 42 -7.30 -2.39 3.68
CA LEU A 42 -5.96 -2.93 3.47
C LEU A 42 -5.48 -2.67 2.04
N GLU A 43 -6.32 -2.93 1.05
CA GLU A 43 -6.05 -2.67 -0.37
C GLU A 43 -5.79 -1.17 -0.61
N ASN A 44 -6.63 -0.29 -0.07
CA ASN A 44 -6.46 1.17 -0.13
C ASN A 44 -5.11 1.61 0.46
N ARG A 45 -4.72 1.06 1.61
CA ARG A 45 -3.43 1.38 2.25
C ARG A 45 -2.24 0.92 1.42
N GLN A 46 -2.34 -0.26 0.81
CA GLN A 46 -1.29 -0.77 -0.08
C GLN A 46 -1.15 0.11 -1.31
N TYR A 47 -2.28 0.58 -1.87
CA TYR A 47 -2.30 1.48 -3.01
C TYR A 47 -1.66 2.84 -2.69
N VAL A 48 -2.10 3.52 -1.63
CA VAL A 48 -1.51 4.80 -1.19
C VAL A 48 -0.01 4.66 -0.89
N LYS A 49 0.40 3.53 -0.31
CA LYS A 49 1.82 3.23 -0.07
C LYS A 49 2.61 3.14 -1.38
N ALA A 50 2.04 2.60 -2.45
CA ALA A 50 2.69 2.58 -3.76
C ALA A 50 2.84 4.00 -4.32
N LEU A 51 1.80 4.84 -4.23
CA LEU A 51 1.85 6.25 -4.67
C LEU A 51 2.96 7.03 -3.96
N LEU A 52 3.01 6.96 -2.62
CA LEU A 52 4.04 7.63 -1.83
C LEU A 52 5.45 7.11 -2.16
N LYS A 53 5.61 5.81 -2.43
CA LYS A 53 6.89 5.25 -2.87
C LYS A 53 7.31 5.78 -4.24
N THR A 54 6.38 5.90 -5.18
CA THR A 54 6.63 6.52 -6.49
C THR A 54 7.05 7.96 -6.30
N THR A 55 6.34 8.74 -5.48
CA THR A 55 6.71 10.13 -5.17
C THR A 55 8.12 10.22 -4.58
N ALA A 56 8.45 9.39 -3.59
CA ALA A 56 9.79 9.36 -3.01
C ALA A 56 10.87 8.97 -4.03
N LEU A 57 10.58 8.02 -4.92
CA LEU A 57 11.50 7.59 -5.97
C LEU A 57 11.84 8.75 -6.92
N LEU A 58 10.81 9.39 -7.48
CA LEU A 58 10.96 10.49 -8.43
C LEU A 58 11.64 11.69 -7.78
N GLY A 59 11.22 12.05 -6.57
CA GLY A 59 11.83 13.14 -5.79
C GLY A 59 13.31 12.88 -5.50
N ARG A 60 13.67 11.65 -5.11
CA ARG A 60 15.07 11.26 -4.85
C ARG A 60 15.93 11.28 -6.11
N GLN A 61 15.37 10.93 -7.26
CA GLN A 61 16.09 10.92 -8.55
C GLN A 61 16.09 12.30 -9.25
N GLY A 62 15.33 13.26 -8.74
CA GLY A 62 15.16 14.56 -9.40
C GLY A 62 14.38 14.47 -10.71
N LEU A 63 13.52 13.46 -10.87
CA LEU A 63 12.72 13.28 -12.07
C LEU A 63 11.46 14.14 -12.01
N ALA A 64 11.05 14.65 -13.17
CA ALA A 64 9.77 15.31 -13.32
C ALA A 64 8.64 14.31 -13.01
N PHE A 65 7.63 14.74 -12.28
CA PHE A 65 6.49 13.89 -11.94
C PHE A 65 5.51 13.80 -13.10
N ARG A 66 5.25 14.95 -13.73
CA ARG A 66 4.18 15.15 -14.70
C ARG A 66 4.66 15.10 -16.13
N GLY A 67 3.75 14.66 -17.00
CA GLY A 67 3.87 14.78 -18.44
C GLY A 67 3.39 16.15 -18.92
N HIS A 68 3.56 16.41 -20.22
CA HIS A 68 2.91 17.57 -20.85
C HIS A 68 1.38 17.38 -20.91
N ASP A 69 0.95 16.14 -21.12
CA ASP A 69 -0.44 15.70 -21.12
C ASP A 69 -0.53 14.38 -20.36
N GLU A 70 -1.33 14.34 -19.29
CA GLU A 70 -1.59 13.14 -18.49
C GLU A 70 -2.89 12.43 -18.90
N GLY A 71 -3.58 12.90 -19.95
CA GLY A 71 -4.80 12.29 -20.47
C GLY A 71 -4.58 10.87 -21.00
N GLU A 72 -5.65 10.06 -21.02
CA GLU A 72 -5.59 8.64 -21.43
C GLU A 72 -5.10 8.43 -22.87
N SER A 73 -5.25 9.44 -23.74
CA SER A 73 -4.77 9.41 -25.12
C SER A 73 -3.31 9.80 -25.28
N SER A 74 -2.66 10.25 -24.20
CA SER A 74 -1.26 10.68 -24.23
C SER A 74 -0.34 9.48 -24.37
N ALA A 75 0.68 9.61 -25.23
CA ALA A 75 1.73 8.60 -25.38
C ALA A 75 2.70 8.58 -24.18
N ASN A 76 2.70 9.62 -23.35
CA ASN A 76 3.50 9.72 -22.15
C ASN A 76 2.74 10.54 -21.11
N GLN A 77 2.10 9.85 -20.17
CA GLN A 77 1.30 10.48 -19.13
C GLN A 77 2.14 11.07 -17.98
N GLY A 78 3.47 11.05 -18.11
CA GLY A 78 4.39 11.50 -17.07
C GLY A 78 4.90 10.36 -16.19
N ASN A 79 6.09 10.57 -15.60
CA ASN A 79 6.77 9.50 -14.87
C ASN A 79 5.97 8.97 -13.68
N PHE A 80 5.16 9.81 -13.02
CA PHE A 80 4.34 9.37 -11.90
C PHE A 80 3.27 8.38 -12.34
N VAL A 81 2.47 8.74 -13.35
CA VAL A 81 1.39 7.90 -13.88
C VAL A 81 1.94 6.61 -14.46
N GLU A 82 2.97 6.70 -15.30
CA GLU A 82 3.59 5.53 -15.94
C GLU A 82 4.23 4.57 -14.93
N THR A 83 4.88 5.09 -13.87
CA THR A 83 5.45 4.24 -12.82
C THR A 83 4.36 3.52 -12.04
N VAL A 84 3.24 4.18 -11.75
CA VAL A 84 2.12 3.53 -11.08
C VAL A 84 1.50 2.47 -11.97
N HIS A 85 1.29 2.74 -13.27
CA HIS A 85 0.83 1.72 -14.22
C HIS A 85 1.77 0.50 -14.23
N LEU A 86 3.09 0.72 -14.29
CA LEU A 86 4.08 -0.35 -14.22
C LEU A 86 3.96 -1.19 -12.93
N LEU A 87 3.79 -0.55 -11.76
CA LEU A 87 3.62 -1.27 -10.49
C LEU A 87 2.39 -2.19 -10.49
N THR A 88 1.42 -1.86 -11.33
CA THR A 88 0.09 -2.47 -11.33
C THR A 88 0.00 -3.57 -12.37
N ASP A 89 0.78 -3.47 -13.44
CA ASP A 89 1.09 -4.58 -14.33
C ASP A 89 1.87 -5.68 -13.61
N ILE A 90 2.79 -5.31 -12.71
CA ILE A 90 3.56 -6.27 -11.91
C ILE A 90 2.68 -6.92 -10.84
N ASN A 91 1.81 -6.15 -10.18
CA ASN A 91 0.92 -6.64 -9.13
C ASN A 91 -0.53 -6.25 -9.44
N PRO A 92 -1.26 -7.08 -10.21
CA PRO A 92 -2.64 -6.79 -10.60
C PRO A 92 -3.58 -6.60 -9.40
N ASP A 93 -3.32 -7.31 -8.31
CA ASP A 93 -4.08 -7.20 -7.06
C ASP A 93 -3.94 -5.83 -6.38
N LEU A 94 -2.81 -5.13 -6.62
CA LEU A 94 -2.57 -3.79 -6.08
C LEU A 94 -3.54 -2.75 -6.69
N MET A 95 -4.21 -3.12 -7.78
CA MET A 95 -5.00 -2.21 -8.59
C MET A 95 -6.24 -2.87 -9.20
N LYS A 96 -6.81 -3.86 -8.51
CA LYS A 96 -8.02 -4.59 -8.94
C LYS A 96 -9.21 -3.66 -9.26
N ASN A 97 -9.22 -2.45 -8.68
CA ASN A 97 -10.25 -1.40 -8.89
C ASN A 97 -9.68 -0.04 -9.39
N SER A 98 -8.44 -0.03 -9.88
CA SER A 98 -7.62 1.13 -10.29
C SER A 98 -8.32 2.29 -10.99
N ARG A 99 -8.91 2.04 -12.16
CA ARG A 99 -9.32 3.12 -13.08
C ARG A 99 -10.66 3.76 -12.72
N LYS A 100 -11.61 3.00 -12.17
CA LYS A 100 -12.93 3.54 -11.81
C LYS A 100 -12.99 4.11 -10.40
N ALA A 101 -12.26 3.54 -9.45
CA ALA A 101 -12.30 3.98 -8.05
C ALA A 101 -11.21 5.01 -7.72
N TYR A 102 -10.03 4.92 -8.34
CA TYR A 102 -8.84 5.64 -7.89
C TYR A 102 -8.24 6.60 -8.92
N GLY A 103 -8.90 6.83 -10.06
CA GLY A 103 -8.41 7.78 -11.08
C GLY A 103 -8.11 9.18 -10.51
N HIS A 104 -8.86 9.60 -9.48
CA HIS A 104 -8.62 10.85 -8.77
C HIS A 104 -7.30 10.86 -7.98
N TYR A 105 -6.84 9.76 -7.39
CA TYR A 105 -5.58 9.70 -6.63
C TYR A 105 -4.33 9.89 -7.49
N MET A 106 -4.46 9.81 -8.80
CA MET A 106 -3.38 10.07 -9.75
C MET A 106 -3.38 11.51 -10.27
N SER A 107 -4.37 12.32 -9.91
CA SER A 107 -4.51 13.68 -10.41
C SER A 107 -3.37 14.57 -9.94
N HIS A 108 -3.16 15.67 -10.67
CA HIS A 108 -2.12 16.63 -10.36
C HIS A 108 -2.26 17.20 -8.94
N GLU A 109 -3.48 17.40 -8.43
CA GLU A 109 -3.73 17.85 -7.06
C GLU A 109 -3.21 16.83 -6.03
N TYR A 110 -3.57 15.56 -6.16
CA TYR A 110 -3.08 14.52 -5.24
C TYR A 110 -1.57 14.31 -5.36
N GLN A 111 -0.99 14.42 -6.56
CA GLN A 111 0.46 14.41 -6.73
C GLN A 111 1.13 15.53 -5.91
N ASN A 112 0.56 16.74 -5.87
CA ASN A 112 1.07 17.82 -5.02
C ASN A 112 0.96 17.46 -3.54
N ASP A 113 -0.16 16.89 -3.10
CA ASP A 113 -0.37 16.48 -1.71
C ASP A 113 0.69 15.44 -1.29
N TYR A 114 1.00 14.47 -2.16
CA TYR A 114 2.06 13.50 -1.87
C TYR A 114 3.43 14.15 -1.74
N ILE A 115 3.76 15.10 -2.62
CA ILE A 115 5.01 15.86 -2.55
C ILE A 115 5.08 16.63 -1.23
N GLU A 116 4.00 17.28 -0.83
CA GLU A 116 3.93 18.05 0.42
C GLU A 116 4.10 17.15 1.64
N VAL A 117 3.36 16.03 1.72
CA VAL A 117 3.43 15.08 2.84
C VAL A 117 4.84 14.53 2.99
N ILE A 118 5.46 14.07 1.89
CA ILE A 118 6.82 13.53 1.93
C ILE A 118 7.84 14.63 2.26
N GLY A 119 7.69 15.81 1.69
CA GLY A 119 8.57 16.95 1.97
C GLY A 119 8.52 17.35 3.45
N ASN A 120 7.34 17.38 4.04
CA ASN A 120 7.13 17.70 5.45
C ASN A 120 7.73 16.62 6.37
N GLU A 121 7.55 15.34 6.04
CA GLU A 121 8.13 14.24 6.82
C GLU A 121 9.66 14.24 6.80
N ILE A 122 10.26 14.51 5.63
CA ILE A 122 11.71 14.65 5.49
C ILE A 122 12.21 15.85 6.31
N LYS A 123 11.56 17.01 6.20
CA LYS A 123 11.91 18.20 7.00
C LYS A 123 11.83 17.93 8.49
N SER A 124 10.76 17.25 8.93
CA SER A 124 10.54 16.89 10.33
C SER A 124 11.67 15.99 10.84
N SER A 125 12.00 14.94 10.08
CA SER A 125 13.09 14.01 10.39
C SER A 125 14.44 14.73 10.53
N ILE A 126 14.82 15.55 9.55
CA ILE A 126 16.06 16.34 9.60
C ILE A 126 16.07 17.29 10.81
N THR A 127 14.95 17.95 11.09
CA THR A 127 14.86 18.89 12.22
C THR A 127 15.03 18.17 13.56
N LYS A 128 14.50 16.95 13.67
CA LYS A 128 14.66 16.10 14.85
C LYS A 128 16.11 15.68 15.04
N GLU A 129 16.76 15.18 14.00
CA GLU A 129 18.18 14.78 14.03
C GLU A 129 19.10 15.93 14.45
N ILE A 130 18.87 17.15 13.92
CA ILE A 130 19.64 18.33 14.30
C ILE A 130 19.45 18.68 15.79
N ARG A 131 18.23 18.57 16.32
CA ARG A 131 17.94 18.84 17.74
C ARG A 131 18.63 17.84 18.65
N GLU A 132 18.59 16.56 18.31
CA GLU A 132 19.25 15.49 19.05
C GLU A 132 20.77 15.65 19.05
N ALA A 133 21.37 15.95 17.88
CA ALA A 133 22.80 16.21 17.77
C ALA A 133 23.26 17.40 18.64
N LYS A 134 22.46 18.48 18.69
CA LYS A 134 22.74 19.62 19.57
C LYS A 134 22.66 19.24 21.05
N SER A 135 21.64 18.48 21.46
CA SER A 135 21.49 18.02 22.84
C SER A 135 22.66 17.13 23.27
N ASN A 136 23.07 16.20 22.41
CA ASN A 136 24.20 15.30 22.66
C ASN A 136 25.53 16.05 22.80
N ARG A 137 25.73 17.11 22.01
CA ARG A 137 26.92 17.98 22.13
C ARG A 137 26.97 18.71 23.47
N VAL A 138 25.84 19.21 23.96
CA VAL A 138 25.78 19.88 25.28
C VAL A 138 26.10 18.88 26.39
N LEU A 139 25.53 17.67 26.32
CA LEU A 139 25.82 16.59 27.28
C LEU A 139 27.31 16.20 27.26
N SER A 140 27.94 16.09 26.08
CA SER A 140 29.36 15.74 25.99
C SER A 140 30.27 16.81 26.60
N VAL A 141 29.90 18.10 26.48
CA VAL A 141 30.66 19.21 27.09
C VAL A 141 30.46 19.27 28.61
N LEU A 142 29.28 18.91 29.12
CA LEU A 142 29.00 18.90 30.56
C LEU A 142 29.58 17.69 31.30
N CYS A 143 29.80 16.57 30.61
CA CYS A 143 30.42 15.36 31.18
C CYS A 143 31.96 15.31 31.03
N SER A 144 32.59 16.36 30.50
CA SER A 144 34.05 16.51 30.37
C SER A 144 34.58 17.51 31.40
#